data_AF-T1I5W3-F1
#
_entry.id   AF-T1I5W3-F1
#
_cell.length_a   1.000
_cell.length_b   1.000
_cell.length_c   1.000
_cell.angle_alpha   90.00
_cell.angle_beta   90.00
_cell.angle_gamma   90.00
#
_symmetry.space_group_name_H-M   'P 1'
#
loop_
_entity.id
_entity.type
_entity.pdbx_description
1 polymer ?
#
loop_
_entity_poly.entity_id
_entity_poly.type
_entity_poly.pdbx_seq_one_letter_code
_entity_poly.pdbx_strand_id
1 'polypeptide(L)'
;YQLTLNTNLESDSYTGDVNIHFTVSTPVHLVSINCVNLAISNVWITFANQSQTSIPIDSTYLDKANKMFIVFLTHKLKPGEYVIFMSFNGDISKENVGLFKDSYEDDNGVLQNYLMTYLQPRFASTVFPCFDQPNYLTSFQINIVRPTESNVASFSNMKVEKETASFPEEGLTTIHFEKSDPMPIYMVAIFIGNYSCLPSIPTAGGLYISLCIRDNSEDNCERFRDIALAIAEMAEYHFRLKITLKKLDIIGLPRCSLPCVSFTGIILTDEKYLKNFDKMTTWDYLKSVAVISCGIAHTWLSDFVNIDSWNEFWFNEAVASFFGEILSKLYEKDCYSVGLNL
;
A
#
# COMPACT_ATOMS: atom_id res chain seq x y z
N TYR A 1 -11.99 -6.17 4.45
CA TYR A 1 -11.39 -7.10 3.47
C TYR A 1 -10.38 -7.99 4.16
N GLN A 2 -10.36 -9.27 3.81
CA GLN A 2 -9.21 -10.14 4.02
C GLN A 2 -8.72 -10.52 2.63
N LEU A 3 -7.49 -10.15 2.29
CA LEU A 3 -6.91 -10.31 0.96
C LEU A 3 -5.63 -11.13 1.08
N THR A 4 -5.57 -12.23 0.34
CA THR A 4 -4.34 -13.02 0.19
C THR A 4 -3.94 -12.97 -1.27
N LEU A 5 -2.71 -12.56 -1.57
CA LEU A 5 -2.13 -12.66 -2.91
C LEU A 5 -0.99 -13.67 -2.90
N ASN A 6 -1.01 -14.61 -3.84
CA ASN A 6 0.08 -15.52 -4.13
C ASN A 6 0.81 -15.06 -5.39
N THR A 7 2.03 -14.59 -5.20
CA THR A 7 2.82 -13.92 -6.22
C THR A 7 4.22 -14.52 -6.28
N ASN A 8 4.85 -14.41 -7.44
CA ASN A 8 6.24 -14.79 -7.65
C ASN A 8 6.88 -13.72 -8.54
N LEU A 9 8.05 -13.21 -8.14
CA LEU A 9 8.77 -12.16 -8.88
C LEU A 9 9.13 -12.59 -10.31
N GLU A 10 9.26 -13.89 -10.55
CA GLU A 10 9.57 -14.48 -11.87
C GLU A 10 8.32 -14.79 -12.70
N SER A 11 7.12 -14.74 -12.11
CA SER A 11 5.86 -15.01 -12.82
C SER A 11 5.21 -13.71 -13.32
N ASP A 12 4.57 -13.76 -14.49
CA ASP A 12 3.74 -12.66 -15.02
C ASP A 12 2.25 -12.83 -14.68
N SER A 13 1.93 -13.77 -13.79
CA SER A 13 0.58 -14.00 -13.27
C SER A 13 0.61 -14.28 -11.77
N TYR A 14 -0.53 -14.09 -11.12
CA TYR A 14 -0.73 -14.32 -9.70
C TYR A 14 -2.12 -14.88 -9.43
N THR A 15 -2.29 -15.48 -8.26
CA THR A 15 -3.59 -15.90 -7.76
C THR A 15 -3.89 -15.18 -6.45
N GLY A 16 -5.15 -15.14 -6.07
CA GLY A 16 -5.53 -14.55 -4.81
C GLY A 16 -6.92 -14.99 -4.35
N ASP A 17 -7.12 -14.80 -3.06
CA ASP A 17 -8.39 -15.03 -2.39
C ASP A 17 -8.80 -13.75 -1.67
N VAL A 18 -10.09 -13.41 -1.73
CA VAL A 18 -10.62 -12.25 -1.03
C VAL A 18 -11.93 -12.56 -0.33
N ASN A 19 -11.98 -12.24 0.97
CA ASN A 19 -13.22 -12.15 1.74
C ASN A 19 -13.61 -10.68 1.89
N ILE A 20 -14.79 -10.32 1.38
CA ILE A 20 -15.36 -8.99 1.49
C ILE A 20 -16.54 -9.06 2.44
N HIS A 21 -16.41 -8.41 3.60
CA HIS A 21 -17.53 -8.15 4.50
C HIS A 21 -18.34 -6.98 3.94
N PHE A 22 -19.66 -7.13 3.84
CA PHE A 22 -20.54 -6.08 3.33
C PHE A 22 -21.91 -6.10 4.02
N THR A 23 -22.49 -4.92 4.11
CA THR A 23 -23.84 -4.70 4.65
C THR A 23 -24.85 -4.59 3.52
N VAL A 24 -25.94 -5.34 3.62
CA VAL A 24 -27.13 -5.16 2.77
C VAL A 24 -28.10 -4.26 3.53
N SER A 25 -28.45 -3.10 2.99
CA SER A 25 -29.40 -2.16 3.63
C SER A 25 -30.84 -2.39 3.19
N THR A 26 -31.05 -2.87 1.96
CA THR A 26 -32.37 -3.18 1.41
C THR A 26 -32.34 -4.52 0.67
N PRO A 27 -33.46 -5.24 0.54
CA PRO A 27 -33.44 -6.56 -0.09
C PRO A 27 -32.93 -6.53 -1.55
N VAL A 28 -31.86 -7.28 -1.85
CA VAL A 28 -31.23 -7.33 -3.18
C VAL A 28 -31.29 -8.72 -3.80
N HIS A 29 -31.41 -8.78 -5.13
CA HIS A 29 -31.39 -10.03 -5.93
C HIS A 29 -30.04 -10.33 -6.58
N LEU A 30 -29.12 -9.36 -6.56
CA LEU A 30 -27.76 -9.52 -7.08
C LEU A 30 -26.78 -8.73 -6.23
N VAL A 31 -25.51 -9.14 -6.30
CA VAL A 31 -24.36 -8.38 -5.79
C VAL A 31 -23.47 -8.07 -6.99
N SER A 32 -23.06 -6.80 -7.15
CA SER A 32 -22.24 -6.34 -8.27
C SER A 32 -20.94 -5.74 -7.74
N ILE A 33 -19.80 -6.21 -8.25
CA ILE A 33 -18.46 -5.92 -7.73
C ILE A 33 -17.57 -5.47 -8.90
N ASN A 34 -16.74 -4.46 -8.71
CA ASN A 34 -15.79 -4.04 -9.75
C ASN A 34 -14.75 -5.15 -9.97
N CYS A 35 -14.54 -5.51 -11.23
CA CYS A 35 -13.62 -6.58 -11.62
C CYS A 35 -13.14 -6.34 -13.04
N VAL A 36 -11.82 -6.19 -13.22
CA VAL A 36 -11.20 -5.88 -14.51
C VAL A 36 -10.12 -6.93 -14.79
N ASN A 37 -10.32 -7.71 -15.86
CA ASN A 37 -9.35 -8.70 -16.34
C ASN A 37 -8.92 -9.75 -15.30
N LEU A 38 -9.78 -10.06 -14.32
CA LEU A 38 -9.56 -11.16 -13.37
C LEU A 38 -10.44 -12.36 -13.73
N ALA A 39 -9.85 -13.55 -13.70
CA ALA A 39 -10.58 -14.79 -13.83
C ALA A 39 -11.09 -15.23 -12.44
N ILE A 40 -12.37 -14.97 -12.17
CA ILE A 40 -13.00 -15.34 -10.89
C ILE A 40 -13.40 -16.82 -10.89
N SER A 41 -13.12 -17.50 -9.79
CA SER A 41 -13.54 -18.87 -9.51
C SER A 41 -13.95 -18.99 -8.03
N ASN A 42 -14.54 -20.13 -7.64
CA ASN A 42 -14.86 -20.44 -6.24
C ASN A 42 -15.57 -19.28 -5.51
N VAL A 43 -16.84 -19.06 -5.83
CA VAL A 43 -17.62 -17.95 -5.26
C VAL A 43 -18.65 -18.50 -4.28
N TRP A 44 -18.68 -17.95 -3.07
CA TRP A 44 -19.75 -18.22 -2.11
C TRP A 44 -20.04 -17.00 -1.25
N ILE A 45 -21.27 -16.94 -0.75
CA ILE A 45 -21.72 -15.90 0.17
C ILE A 45 -22.18 -16.58 1.45
N THR A 46 -21.83 -16.04 2.60
CA THR A 46 -22.29 -16.50 3.91
C THR A 46 -22.82 -15.32 4.74
N PHE A 47 -23.57 -15.61 5.79
CA PHE A 47 -23.84 -14.60 6.82
C PHE A 47 -22.58 -14.32 7.62
N ALA A 48 -22.29 -13.06 7.94
CA ALA A 48 -21.07 -12.69 8.64
C ALA A 48 -20.94 -13.34 10.04
N ASN A 49 -22.06 -13.66 10.69
CA ASN A 49 -22.11 -14.31 12.00
C ASN A 49 -22.25 -15.85 11.92
N GLN A 50 -22.38 -16.43 10.72
CA GLN A 50 -22.57 -17.86 10.50
C GLN A 50 -21.76 -18.31 9.28
N SER A 51 -20.44 -18.33 9.43
CA SER A 51 -19.47 -18.62 8.36
C SER A 51 -19.61 -20.00 7.72
N GLN A 52 -20.41 -20.91 8.30
CA GLN A 52 -20.60 -22.28 7.80
C GLN A 52 -21.85 -22.45 6.92
N THR A 53 -22.74 -21.46 6.83
CA THR A 53 -23.98 -21.56 6.04
C THR A 53 -23.86 -20.75 4.76
N SER A 54 -23.60 -21.45 3.65
CA SER A 54 -23.55 -20.85 2.31
C SER A 54 -24.95 -20.47 1.83
N ILE A 55 -25.07 -19.29 1.26
CA ILE A 55 -26.27 -18.77 0.62
C ILE A 55 -26.27 -19.22 -0.83
N PRO A 56 -27.36 -19.85 -1.33
CA PRO A 56 -27.45 -20.29 -2.72
C PRO A 56 -27.28 -19.14 -3.72
N ILE A 57 -26.31 -19.31 -4.61
CA ILE A 57 -26.08 -18.47 -5.79
C ILE A 57 -26.74 -19.16 -6.98
N ASP A 58 -27.50 -18.40 -7.77
CA ASP A 58 -28.13 -18.90 -8.99
C ASP A 58 -27.11 -18.98 -10.13
N SER A 59 -26.42 -17.87 -10.39
CA SER A 59 -25.43 -17.78 -11.45
C SER A 59 -24.45 -16.63 -11.21
N THR A 60 -23.32 -16.66 -11.92
CA THR A 60 -22.35 -15.56 -11.95
C THR A 60 -22.12 -15.10 -13.39
N TYR A 61 -21.83 -13.82 -13.56
CA TYR A 61 -21.61 -13.20 -14.86
C TYR A 61 -20.51 -12.15 -14.79
N LEU A 62 -19.51 -12.25 -15.66
CA LEU A 62 -18.48 -11.23 -15.83
C LEU A 62 -18.87 -10.30 -16.99
N ASP A 63 -19.37 -9.12 -16.64
CA ASP A 63 -19.65 -8.04 -17.58
C ASP A 63 -18.34 -7.29 -17.88
N LYS A 64 -17.63 -7.76 -18.92
CA LYS A 64 -16.37 -7.16 -19.36
C LYS A 64 -16.54 -5.71 -19.84
N ALA A 65 -17.71 -5.35 -20.39
CA ALA A 65 -17.94 -4.01 -20.93
C ALA A 65 -18.07 -2.99 -19.80
N ASN A 66 -18.81 -3.33 -18.75
CA ASN A 66 -19.00 -2.47 -17.59
C ASN A 66 -17.97 -2.70 -16.47
N LYS A 67 -17.03 -3.63 -16.65
CA LYS A 67 -15.98 -3.97 -15.67
C LYS A 67 -16.56 -4.43 -14.32
N MET A 68 -17.60 -5.26 -14.40
CA MET A 68 -18.32 -5.75 -13.22
C MET A 68 -18.39 -7.27 -13.20
N PHE A 69 -18.20 -7.86 -12.03
CA PHE A 69 -18.57 -9.22 -11.71
C PHE A 69 -19.92 -9.21 -10.98
N ILE A 70 -20.90 -9.93 -11.50
CA ILE A 70 -22.28 -9.96 -11.00
C ILE A 70 -22.59 -11.35 -10.48
N VAL A 71 -23.09 -11.41 -9.24
CA VAL A 71 -23.57 -12.63 -8.59
C VAL A 71 -25.08 -12.56 -8.46
N PHE A 72 -25.79 -13.41 -9.19
CA PHE A 72 -27.25 -13.54 -9.11
C PHE A 72 -27.62 -14.52 -7.99
N LEU A 73 -28.60 -14.14 -7.17
CA LEU A 73 -28.97 -14.88 -5.98
C LEU A 73 -30.26 -15.66 -6.21
N THR A 74 -30.33 -16.92 -5.76
CA THR A 74 -31.57 -17.71 -5.84
C THR A 74 -32.70 -17.09 -5.03
N HIS A 75 -32.34 -16.43 -3.92
CA HIS A 75 -33.26 -15.71 -3.04
C HIS A 75 -32.68 -14.35 -2.67
N LYS A 76 -33.55 -13.36 -2.44
CA LYS A 76 -33.11 -12.03 -2.00
C LYS A 76 -32.27 -12.12 -0.72
N LEU A 77 -31.11 -11.49 -0.70
CA LEU A 77 -30.46 -11.15 0.57
C LEU A 77 -31.33 -10.14 1.28
N LYS A 78 -31.66 -10.41 2.54
CA LYS A 78 -32.38 -9.47 3.40
C LYS A 78 -31.37 -8.49 4.04
N PRO A 79 -31.83 -7.37 4.61
CA PRO A 79 -30.94 -6.48 5.34
C PRO A 79 -30.13 -7.23 6.42
N GLY A 80 -28.82 -6.99 6.45
CA GLY A 80 -27.90 -7.72 7.32
C GLY A 80 -26.44 -7.70 6.85
N GLU A 81 -25.57 -8.35 7.62
CA GLU A 81 -24.13 -8.45 7.37
C GLU A 81 -23.78 -9.78 6.71
N TYR A 82 -23.00 -9.71 5.64
CA TYR A 82 -22.62 -10.86 4.83
C TYR A 82 -21.13 -10.85 4.52
N VAL A 83 -20.63 -12.01 4.10
CA VAL A 83 -19.28 -12.16 3.55
C VAL A 83 -19.40 -12.80 2.18
N ILE A 84 -18.77 -12.21 1.17
CA ILE A 84 -18.54 -12.86 -0.11
C ILE A 84 -17.07 -13.26 -0.20
N PHE A 85 -16.83 -14.53 -0.52
CA PHE A 85 -15.53 -15.05 -0.87
C PHE A 85 -15.42 -15.21 -2.39
N MET A 86 -14.26 -14.89 -2.93
CA MET A 86 -13.89 -15.18 -4.32
C MET A 86 -12.42 -15.57 -4.40
N SER A 87 -12.12 -16.65 -5.13
CA SER A 87 -10.77 -16.89 -5.65
C SER A 87 -10.63 -16.23 -7.02
N PHE A 88 -9.45 -15.73 -7.35
CA PHE A 88 -9.20 -15.08 -8.62
C PHE A 88 -7.78 -15.31 -9.12
N ASN A 89 -7.63 -15.29 -10.45
CA ASN A 89 -6.34 -15.23 -11.12
C ASN A 89 -6.24 -13.91 -11.87
N GLY A 90 -5.07 -13.28 -11.81
CA GLY A 90 -4.76 -12.05 -12.52
C GLY A 90 -3.40 -12.10 -13.19
N ASP A 91 -3.20 -11.24 -14.18
CA ASP A 91 -1.92 -11.04 -14.83
C ASP A 91 -1.23 -9.80 -14.25
N ILE A 92 0.09 -9.86 -14.12
CA ILE A 92 0.90 -8.70 -13.74
C ILE A 92 0.75 -7.64 -14.83
N SER A 93 0.41 -6.42 -14.40
CA SER A 93 0.21 -5.30 -15.30
C SER A 93 1.51 -4.96 -16.03
N LYS A 94 1.38 -4.68 -17.33
CA LYS A 94 2.46 -4.17 -18.19
C LYS A 94 2.59 -2.65 -18.13
N GLU A 95 1.68 -2.00 -17.41
CA GLU A 95 1.67 -0.57 -17.15
C GLU A 95 2.04 -0.34 -15.68
N ASN A 96 2.50 0.86 -15.32
CA ASN A 96 2.89 1.21 -13.95
C ASN A 96 1.68 1.50 -13.03
N VAL A 97 0.63 0.69 -13.15
CA VAL A 97 -0.66 0.79 -12.45
C VAL A 97 -1.21 -0.61 -12.15
N GLY A 98 -2.09 -0.74 -11.16
CA GLY A 98 -2.56 -2.03 -10.67
C GLY A 98 -1.46 -2.73 -9.88
N LEU A 99 -1.30 -4.04 -10.06
CA LEU A 99 -0.16 -4.82 -9.55
C LEU A 99 0.81 -5.01 -10.72
N PHE A 100 1.97 -4.39 -10.64
CA PHE A 100 2.94 -4.37 -11.74
C PHE A 100 4.33 -4.73 -11.24
N LYS A 101 5.17 -5.16 -12.18
CA LYS A 101 6.56 -5.54 -11.96
C LYS A 101 7.46 -4.52 -12.63
N ASP A 102 8.54 -4.17 -11.97
CA ASP A 102 9.62 -3.40 -12.53
C ASP A 102 10.96 -4.01 -12.08
N SER A 103 12.07 -3.54 -12.64
CA SER A 103 13.35 -4.21 -12.51
C SER A 103 14.52 -3.23 -12.45
N TYR A 104 15.64 -3.71 -11.94
CA TYR A 104 16.91 -2.99 -11.92
C TYR A 104 18.07 -3.96 -12.07
N GLU A 105 19.23 -3.46 -12.49
CA GLU A 105 20.48 -4.22 -12.41
C GLU A 105 21.12 -3.97 -11.05
N ASP A 106 21.53 -5.05 -10.37
CA ASP A 106 22.37 -4.96 -9.17
C ASP A 106 23.83 -4.62 -9.51
N ASP A 107 24.68 -4.49 -8.48
CA ASP A 107 26.09 -4.13 -8.67
C ASP A 107 26.90 -5.14 -9.49
N ASN A 108 26.39 -6.36 -9.65
CA ASN A 108 26.99 -7.41 -10.48
C ASN A 108 26.41 -7.44 -11.90
N GLY A 109 25.49 -6.52 -12.24
CA GLY A 109 24.80 -6.47 -13.52
C GLY A 109 23.71 -7.54 -13.67
N VAL A 110 23.27 -8.16 -12.57
CA VAL A 110 22.17 -9.13 -12.61
C VAL A 110 20.84 -8.40 -12.49
N LEU A 111 19.91 -8.74 -13.38
CA LEU A 111 18.56 -8.18 -13.36
C LEU A 111 17.81 -8.71 -12.13
N GLN A 112 17.31 -7.80 -11.31
CA GLN A 112 16.49 -8.06 -10.14
C GLN A 112 15.10 -7.48 -10.37
N ASN A 113 14.07 -8.27 -10.07
CA ASN A 113 12.67 -7.87 -10.18
C ASN A 113 12.13 -7.40 -8.83
N TYR A 114 11.22 -6.46 -8.86
CA TYR A 114 10.37 -6.12 -7.73
C TYR A 114 8.93 -5.92 -8.20
N LEU A 115 7.99 -6.16 -7.30
CA LEU A 115 6.56 -6.08 -7.54
C LEU A 115 5.96 -5.01 -6.63
N MET A 116 5.07 -4.17 -7.18
CA MET A 116 4.33 -3.24 -6.34
C MET A 116 2.91 -2.98 -6.82
N THR A 117 2.09 -2.38 -5.94
CA THR A 117 0.80 -1.83 -6.33
C THR A 117 0.83 -0.31 -6.53
N TYR A 118 0.12 0.17 -7.54
CA TYR A 118 -0.31 1.57 -7.65
C TYR A 118 -1.77 1.60 -8.09
N LEU A 119 -2.68 1.87 -7.13
CA LEU A 119 -4.11 1.62 -7.32
C LEU A 119 -4.94 2.88 -7.65
N GLN A 120 -4.32 4.06 -7.60
CA GLN A 120 -4.98 5.32 -7.93
C GLN A 120 -5.14 5.50 -9.45
N PRO A 121 -6.29 5.98 -9.97
CA PRO A 121 -7.52 6.25 -9.24
C PRO A 121 -8.42 5.00 -9.07
N ARG A 122 -8.53 4.12 -10.06
CA ARG A 122 -9.47 2.99 -10.02
C ARG A 122 -8.84 1.72 -10.58
N PHE A 123 -7.65 1.40 -10.07
CA PHE A 123 -6.93 0.20 -10.44
C PHE A 123 -6.95 -0.89 -9.36
N ALA A 124 -7.60 -0.67 -8.21
CA ALA A 124 -7.77 -1.75 -7.23
C ALA A 124 -8.52 -2.95 -7.83
N SER A 125 -9.56 -2.66 -8.63
CA SER A 125 -10.36 -3.67 -9.33
C SER A 125 -9.64 -4.43 -10.45
N THR A 126 -8.42 -4.02 -10.83
CA THR A 126 -7.53 -4.81 -11.71
C THR A 126 -6.65 -5.77 -10.92
N VAL A 127 -6.59 -5.65 -9.60
CA VAL A 127 -5.74 -6.48 -8.71
C VAL A 127 -6.56 -7.52 -7.96
N PHE A 128 -7.71 -7.12 -7.42
CA PHE A 128 -8.65 -8.03 -6.76
C PHE A 128 -10.08 -7.52 -6.96
N PRO A 129 -11.10 -8.40 -7.02
CA PRO A 129 -12.48 -7.94 -7.16
C PRO A 129 -12.89 -7.16 -5.90
N CYS A 130 -13.43 -5.96 -6.07
CA CYS A 130 -13.72 -5.06 -4.95
C CYS A 130 -14.80 -4.02 -5.25
N PHE A 131 -15.23 -3.29 -4.22
CA PHE A 131 -16.02 -2.06 -4.39
C PHE A 131 -15.05 -0.87 -4.55
N ASP A 132 -14.66 -0.56 -5.79
CA ASP A 132 -13.57 0.37 -6.13
C ASP A 132 -14.01 1.84 -6.09
N GLN A 133 -14.39 2.30 -4.89
CA GLN A 133 -14.77 3.69 -4.63
C GLN A 133 -13.92 4.30 -3.49
N PRO A 134 -13.52 5.58 -3.61
CA PRO A 134 -12.63 6.21 -2.65
C PRO A 134 -13.30 6.44 -1.28
N ASN A 135 -14.62 6.61 -1.24
CA ASN A 135 -15.38 6.89 -0.01
C ASN A 135 -15.75 5.64 0.81
N TYR A 136 -15.39 4.44 0.34
CA TYR A 136 -15.61 3.19 1.08
C TYR A 136 -14.39 2.86 1.94
N LEU A 137 -14.23 3.62 3.03
CA LEU A 137 -13.21 3.34 4.04
C LEU A 137 -13.45 1.97 4.68
N THR A 138 -12.44 1.12 4.64
CA THR A 138 -12.54 -0.25 5.14
C THR A 138 -11.22 -0.72 5.71
N SER A 139 -11.28 -1.60 6.70
CA SER A 139 -10.10 -2.32 7.18
C SER A 139 -9.67 -3.38 6.18
N PHE A 140 -8.36 -3.58 6.06
CA PHE A 140 -7.73 -4.63 5.28
C PHE A 140 -6.85 -5.50 6.18
N GLN A 141 -7.00 -6.81 6.06
CA GLN A 141 -6.03 -7.78 6.55
C GLN A 141 -5.39 -8.41 5.31
N ILE A 142 -4.11 -8.12 5.10
CA ILE A 142 -3.39 -8.51 3.88
C ILE A 142 -2.44 -9.64 4.23
N ASN A 143 -2.39 -10.66 3.36
CA ASN A 143 -1.38 -11.70 3.38
C ASN A 143 -0.69 -11.74 2.01
N ILE A 144 0.63 -11.89 2.03
CA ILE A 144 1.44 -12.07 0.82
C ILE A 144 2.05 -13.45 0.89
N VAL A 145 1.75 -14.29 -0.09
CA VAL A 145 2.42 -15.58 -0.32
C VAL A 145 3.45 -15.37 -1.42
N ARG A 146 4.69 -15.79 -1.15
CA ARG A 146 5.81 -15.73 -2.10
C ARG A 146 6.73 -16.94 -1.93
N PRO A 147 7.60 -17.24 -2.91
CA PRO A 147 8.71 -18.18 -2.72
C PRO A 147 9.55 -17.86 -1.48
N THR A 148 9.99 -18.91 -0.79
CA THR A 148 10.86 -18.82 0.38
C THR A 148 12.29 -18.50 -0.07
N GLU A 149 12.65 -17.23 0.06
CA GLU A 149 13.98 -16.70 -0.26
C GLU A 149 14.47 -15.81 0.88
N SER A 150 15.77 -15.83 1.17
CA SER A 150 16.37 -15.16 2.34
C SER A 150 16.42 -13.65 2.22
N ASN A 151 16.48 -13.11 1.00
CA ASN A 151 16.72 -11.68 0.77
C ASN A 151 15.51 -10.95 0.17
N VAL A 152 14.33 -11.59 0.11
CA VAL A 152 13.12 -10.95 -0.42
C VAL A 152 12.29 -10.38 0.72
N ALA A 153 12.16 -9.06 0.76
CA ALA A 153 11.29 -8.37 1.70
C ALA A 153 9.88 -8.22 1.11
N SER A 154 8.87 -8.27 1.97
CA SER A 154 7.47 -8.00 1.63
C SER A 154 6.94 -6.89 2.52
N PHE A 155 6.44 -5.81 1.94
CA PHE A 155 5.84 -4.69 2.67
C PHE A 155 4.37 -4.53 2.30
N SER A 156 3.58 -4.12 3.28
CA SER A 156 2.21 -3.68 3.10
C SER A 156 1.87 -2.58 4.09
N ASN A 157 0.64 -2.08 4.09
CA ASN A 157 0.24 -0.90 4.84
C ASN A 157 0.53 -0.99 6.34
N MET A 158 0.38 -2.18 6.93
CA MET A 158 0.57 -2.44 8.36
C MET A 158 1.87 -3.22 8.59
N LYS A 159 2.30 -3.35 9.86
CA LYS A 159 3.47 -4.17 10.20
C LYS A 159 3.18 -5.66 10.03
N VAL A 160 4.24 -6.44 9.84
CA VAL A 160 4.17 -7.90 9.85
C VAL A 160 3.73 -8.36 11.23
N GLU A 161 2.64 -9.13 11.28
CA GLU A 161 2.15 -9.83 12.48
C GLU A 161 2.95 -11.13 12.68
N LYS A 162 3.13 -11.91 11.62
CA LYS A 162 3.90 -13.15 11.62
C LYS A 162 4.27 -13.61 10.21
N GLU A 163 5.26 -14.49 10.13
CA GLU A 163 5.62 -15.22 8.92
C GLU A 163 5.38 -16.72 9.15
N THR A 164 4.77 -17.39 8.17
CA THR A 164 4.54 -18.83 8.21
C THR A 164 5.26 -19.47 7.03
N ALA A 165 6.41 -20.09 7.30
CA ALA A 165 7.18 -20.83 6.31
C ALA A 165 6.49 -22.14 5.91
N SER A 166 6.72 -22.57 4.68
CA SER A 166 6.13 -23.77 4.06
C SER A 166 4.59 -23.79 4.10
N PHE A 167 3.98 -22.62 3.87
CA PHE A 167 2.52 -22.45 3.81
C PHE A 167 2.16 -21.48 2.66
N PRO A 168 1.19 -21.82 1.79
CA PRO A 168 0.27 -22.98 1.85
C PRO A 168 0.89 -24.33 1.47
N GLU A 169 2.10 -24.34 0.90
CA GLU A 169 2.84 -25.54 0.50
C GLU A 169 4.35 -25.37 0.73
N GLU A 170 5.11 -26.46 0.60
CA GLU A 170 6.56 -26.45 0.77
C GLU A 170 7.24 -25.52 -0.24
N GLY A 171 8.20 -24.72 0.21
CA GLY A 171 8.90 -23.74 -0.63
C GLY A 171 8.21 -22.37 -0.74
N LEU A 172 7.02 -22.20 -0.16
CA LEU A 172 6.34 -20.90 -0.05
C LEU A 172 6.35 -20.37 1.39
N THR A 173 6.40 -19.06 1.55
CA THR A 173 6.24 -18.38 2.84
C THR A 173 5.07 -17.42 2.75
N THR A 174 4.16 -17.49 3.73
CA THR A 174 3.08 -16.50 3.90
C THR A 174 3.47 -15.45 4.93
N ILE A 175 3.50 -14.19 4.50
CA ILE A 175 3.67 -13.01 5.34
C ILE A 175 2.29 -12.49 5.72
N HIS A 176 1.98 -12.47 7.01
CA HIS A 176 0.71 -11.98 7.54
C HIS A 176 0.91 -10.57 8.11
N PHE A 177 0.17 -9.60 7.60
CA PHE A 177 0.18 -8.24 8.11
C PHE A 177 -0.95 -8.01 9.11
N GLU A 178 -0.74 -7.13 10.09
CA GLU A 178 -1.80 -6.71 11.01
C GLU A 178 -2.99 -6.13 10.23
N LYS A 179 -4.19 -6.23 10.82
CA LYS A 179 -5.39 -5.59 10.27
C LYS A 179 -5.28 -4.07 10.36
N SER A 180 -5.54 -3.37 9.26
CA SER A 180 -5.53 -1.91 9.21
C SER A 180 -6.74 -1.28 9.89
N ASP A 181 -6.56 -0.04 10.33
CA ASP A 181 -7.67 0.90 10.50
C ASP A 181 -8.37 1.16 9.14
N PRO A 182 -9.60 1.69 9.13
CA PRO A 182 -10.30 1.99 7.88
C PRO A 182 -9.51 2.95 6.99
N MET A 183 -9.19 2.51 5.77
CA MET A 183 -8.49 3.33 4.78
C MET A 183 -9.16 3.22 3.41
N PRO A 184 -8.96 4.19 2.50
CA PRO A 184 -9.45 4.08 1.13
C PRO A 184 -8.82 2.90 0.39
N ILE A 185 -9.59 2.23 -0.46
CA ILE A 185 -9.12 1.04 -1.17
C ILE A 185 -7.92 1.30 -2.09
N TYR A 186 -7.82 2.50 -2.66
CA TYR A 186 -6.70 2.89 -3.52
C TYR A 186 -5.39 3.09 -2.74
N MET A 187 -5.43 3.11 -1.41
CA MET A 187 -4.23 3.18 -0.55
C MET A 187 -3.63 1.82 -0.24
N VAL A 188 -4.26 0.71 -0.66
CA VAL A 188 -3.70 -0.63 -0.47
C VAL A 188 -2.34 -0.74 -1.17
N ALA A 189 -1.33 -1.01 -0.37
CA ALA A 189 0.06 -1.12 -0.80
C ALA A 189 0.54 -2.55 -0.61
N ILE A 190 1.14 -3.08 -1.66
CA ILE A 190 1.90 -4.34 -1.67
C ILE A 190 3.21 -4.00 -2.35
N PHE A 191 4.32 -4.38 -1.72
CA PHE A 191 5.65 -4.28 -2.30
C PHE A 191 6.41 -5.56 -1.99
N ILE A 192 7.08 -6.16 -2.99
CA ILE A 192 7.89 -7.36 -2.83
C ILE A 192 9.17 -7.18 -3.64
N GLY A 193 10.34 -7.40 -3.05
CA GLY A 193 11.60 -7.29 -3.77
C GLY A 193 12.82 -7.58 -2.90
N ASN A 194 14.00 -7.61 -3.53
CA ASN A 194 15.28 -7.79 -2.84
C ASN A 194 15.76 -6.47 -2.19
N TYR A 195 15.42 -6.30 -0.91
CA TYR A 195 15.58 -5.05 -0.17
C TYR A 195 16.04 -5.33 1.27
N SER A 196 16.94 -4.49 1.75
CA SER A 196 17.36 -4.42 3.14
C SER A 196 16.86 -3.13 3.79
N CYS A 197 16.62 -3.21 5.09
CA CYS A 197 16.09 -2.10 5.86
C CYS A 197 17.06 -1.73 6.98
N LEU A 198 17.27 -0.44 7.16
CA LEU A 198 17.86 0.08 8.38
C LEU A 198 16.97 -0.29 9.59
N PRO A 199 17.57 -0.46 10.78
CA PRO A 199 16.80 -0.63 12.00
C PRO A 199 15.76 0.48 12.16
N SER A 200 14.52 0.09 12.44
CA SER A 200 13.44 1.04 12.65
C SER A 200 13.63 1.79 13.97
N ILE A 201 13.34 3.09 13.93
CA ILE A 201 13.45 3.98 15.10
C ILE A 201 12.10 4.67 15.37
N PRO A 202 11.71 4.82 16.65
CA PRO A 202 10.46 5.48 17.00
C PRO A 202 10.62 7.00 17.08
N THR A 203 9.60 7.73 16.63
CA THR A 203 9.35 9.13 17.00
C THR A 203 8.96 9.22 18.48
N ALA A 204 9.04 10.43 19.06
CA ALA A 204 8.50 10.69 20.40
C ALA A 204 7.01 10.29 20.56
N GLY A 205 6.21 10.38 19.49
CA GLY A 205 4.80 9.97 19.45
C GLY A 205 4.55 8.45 19.31
N GLY A 206 5.61 7.65 19.10
CA GLY A 206 5.51 6.19 18.99
C GLY A 206 5.26 5.65 17.58
N LEU A 207 5.33 6.49 16.54
CA LEU A 207 5.42 6.05 15.14
C LEU A 207 6.82 5.52 14.86
N TYR A 208 6.92 4.26 14.44
CA TYR A 208 8.17 3.63 14.01
C TYR A 208 8.47 3.93 12.54
N ILE A 209 9.61 4.53 12.24
CA ILE A 209 10.03 4.82 10.87
C ILE A 209 11.09 3.80 10.47
N SER A 210 10.92 3.18 9.31
CA SER A 210 11.92 2.32 8.68
C SER A 210 12.34 2.91 7.33
N LEU A 211 13.57 2.62 6.91
CA LEU A 211 14.10 3.02 5.62
C LEU A 211 14.65 1.78 4.93
N CYS A 212 14.08 1.42 3.79
CA CYS A 212 14.41 0.22 3.05
C CYS A 212 14.83 0.55 1.63
N ILE A 213 15.91 -0.07 1.17
CA ILE A 213 16.52 0.16 -0.13
C ILE A 213 17.11 -1.16 -0.63
N ARG A 214 17.56 -1.17 -1.88
CA ARG A 214 18.19 -2.37 -2.45
C ARG A 214 19.43 -2.80 -1.68
N ASP A 215 19.66 -4.10 -1.54
CA ASP A 215 20.87 -4.67 -0.92
C ASP A 215 22.15 -4.03 -1.50
N ASN A 216 23.17 -3.81 -0.64
CA ASN A 216 24.47 -3.18 -0.95
C ASN A 216 24.47 -1.68 -1.23
N SER A 217 23.34 -1.01 -1.01
CA SER A 217 23.22 0.41 -1.31
C SER A 217 23.03 1.32 -0.08
N GLU A 218 23.24 0.76 1.11
CA GLU A 218 22.93 1.37 2.42
C GLU A 218 23.87 2.49 2.85
N ASP A 219 25.01 2.64 2.16
CA ASP A 219 26.01 3.66 2.48
C ASP A 219 25.37 5.06 2.59
N ASN A 220 25.38 5.59 3.82
CA ASN A 220 24.93 6.93 4.20
C ASN A 220 23.42 7.21 4.09
N CYS A 221 22.57 6.19 4.30
CA CYS A 221 21.12 6.36 4.36
C CYS A 221 20.58 6.75 5.76
N GLU A 222 21.38 6.54 6.82
CA GLU A 222 21.00 6.83 8.21
C GLU A 222 20.63 8.31 8.40
N ARG A 223 21.41 9.22 7.81
CA ARG A 223 21.15 10.66 7.85
C ARG A 223 19.77 11.00 7.29
N PHE A 224 19.33 10.33 6.22
CA PHE A 224 17.99 10.55 5.68
C PHE A 224 16.89 10.07 6.62
N ARG A 225 17.05 8.88 7.22
CA ARG A 225 16.10 8.36 8.21
C ARG A 225 15.97 9.33 9.39
N ASP A 226 17.07 9.91 9.85
CA ASP A 226 17.07 10.86 10.96
C ASP A 226 16.41 12.20 10.56
N ILE A 227 16.58 12.66 9.31
CA ILE A 227 15.83 13.79 8.75
C ILE A 227 14.33 13.49 8.72
N ALA A 228 13.95 12.31 8.21
CA ALA A 228 12.55 11.89 8.16
C ALA A 228 11.93 11.81 9.56
N LEU A 229 12.67 11.33 10.56
CA LEU A 229 12.28 11.33 11.96
C LEU A 229 12.01 12.76 12.47
N ALA A 230 12.96 13.68 12.25
CA ALA A 230 12.81 15.07 12.70
C ALA A 230 11.58 15.74 12.05
N ILE A 231 11.36 15.51 10.75
CA ILE A 231 10.21 16.07 10.03
C ILE A 231 8.89 15.46 10.54
N ALA A 232 8.86 14.16 10.85
CA ALA A 232 7.72 13.50 11.46
C ALA A 232 7.39 14.08 12.84
N GLU A 233 8.40 14.32 13.68
CA GLU A 233 8.23 14.97 14.99
C GLU A 233 7.76 16.43 14.85
N MET A 234 8.25 17.16 13.84
CA MET A 234 7.74 18.48 13.49
C MET A 234 6.27 18.44 13.07
N ALA A 235 5.87 17.47 12.25
CA ALA A 235 4.48 17.28 11.85
C ALA A 235 3.58 17.06 13.07
N GLU A 236 3.98 16.16 13.98
CA GLU A 236 3.24 15.93 15.23
C GLU A 236 3.14 17.20 16.09
N TYR A 237 4.25 17.92 16.27
CA TYR A 237 4.29 19.12 17.08
C TYR A 237 3.48 20.29 16.49
N HIS A 238 3.62 20.55 15.19
CA HIS A 238 3.04 21.72 14.54
C HIS A 238 1.60 21.50 14.10
N PHE A 239 1.26 20.31 13.58
CA PHE A 239 -0.11 20.05 13.13
C PHE A 239 -1.04 19.79 14.32
N ARG A 240 -0.49 19.38 15.47
CA ARG A 240 -1.27 19.01 16.67
C ARG A 240 -2.28 17.89 16.38
N LEU A 241 -1.95 17.04 15.40
CA LEU A 241 -2.73 15.89 14.98
C LEU A 241 -2.01 14.64 15.46
N LYS A 242 -2.71 13.81 16.23
CA LYS A 242 -2.18 12.52 16.68
C LYS A 242 -2.29 11.52 15.55
N ILE A 243 -1.17 10.93 15.17
CA ILE A 243 -1.14 9.84 14.19
C ILE A 243 -1.59 8.52 14.84
N THR A 244 -2.42 7.76 14.14
CA THR A 244 -2.90 6.43 14.57
C THR A 244 -2.00 5.30 14.08
N LEU A 245 -1.32 5.52 12.95
CA LEU A 245 -0.36 4.59 12.37
C LEU A 245 0.79 4.30 13.34
N LYS A 246 1.12 3.01 13.44
CA LYS A 246 2.21 2.52 14.30
C LYS A 246 3.55 2.47 13.56
N LYS A 247 3.52 2.44 12.23
CA LYS A 247 4.73 2.36 11.40
C LYS A 247 4.59 3.19 10.12
N LEU A 248 5.74 3.62 9.61
CA LEU A 248 5.91 4.27 8.32
C LEU A 248 7.18 3.72 7.67
N ASP A 249 7.01 2.93 6.61
CA ASP A 249 8.14 2.41 5.84
C ASP A 249 8.45 3.34 4.67
N ILE A 250 9.69 3.84 4.59
CA ILE A 250 10.16 4.61 3.44
C ILE A 250 10.97 3.68 2.56
N ILE A 251 10.51 3.43 1.34
CA ILE A 251 11.11 2.47 0.41
C ILE A 251 11.68 3.22 -0.79
N GLY A 252 12.97 3.02 -1.05
CA GLY A 252 13.69 3.61 -2.16
C GLY A 252 13.60 2.78 -3.43
N LEU A 253 12.96 3.31 -4.46
CA LEU A 253 12.88 2.71 -5.79
C LEU A 253 14.08 3.10 -6.66
N PRO A 254 14.59 2.20 -7.53
CA PRO A 254 15.64 2.54 -8.51
C PRO A 254 15.28 3.73 -9.39
N ARG A 255 13.98 3.84 -9.71
CA ARG A 255 13.39 4.97 -10.41
C ARG A 255 11.94 5.07 -10.00
N CYS A 256 11.54 6.25 -9.53
CA CYS A 256 10.13 6.55 -9.30
C CYS A 256 9.63 7.50 -10.40
N SER A 257 8.42 7.27 -10.91
CA SER A 257 7.78 8.15 -11.89
C SER A 257 7.38 9.50 -11.30
N LEU A 258 7.12 9.53 -9.99
CA LEU A 258 6.82 10.71 -9.20
C LEU A 258 7.94 10.95 -8.17
N PRO A 259 8.12 12.17 -7.65
CA PRO A 259 9.10 12.41 -6.60
C PRO A 259 8.84 11.56 -5.34
N CYS A 260 7.56 11.33 -5.03
CA CYS A 260 7.08 10.52 -3.91
C CYS A 260 5.71 9.94 -4.26
N VAL A 261 5.41 8.75 -3.75
CA VAL A 261 4.05 8.18 -3.70
C VAL A 261 3.77 7.74 -2.26
N SER A 262 2.70 8.23 -1.67
CA SER A 262 2.34 7.96 -0.29
C SER A 262 1.10 7.07 -0.21
N PHE A 263 1.28 5.92 0.41
CA PHE A 263 0.21 5.01 0.82
C PHE A 263 0.08 5.05 2.34
N THR A 264 -1.00 4.47 2.88
CA THR A 264 -1.15 4.33 4.33
C THR A 264 0.02 3.51 4.90
N GLY A 265 0.89 4.13 5.68
CA GLY A 265 2.04 3.49 6.33
C GLY A 265 3.23 3.16 5.42
N ILE A 266 3.23 3.59 4.15
CA ILE A 266 4.35 3.41 3.20
C ILE A 266 4.57 4.69 2.39
N ILE A 267 5.82 5.11 2.26
CA ILE A 267 6.26 6.14 1.31
C ILE A 267 7.22 5.49 0.32
N LEU A 268 6.89 5.56 -0.98
CA LEU A 268 7.81 5.19 -2.06
C LEU A 268 8.47 6.44 -2.62
N THR A 269 9.78 6.42 -2.82
CA THR A 269 10.51 7.54 -3.45
C THR A 269 11.73 7.04 -4.19
N ASP A 270 12.31 7.86 -5.05
CA ASP A 270 13.52 7.52 -5.81
C ASP A 270 14.74 7.47 -4.88
N GLU A 271 15.54 6.40 -4.96
CA GLU A 271 16.72 6.19 -4.12
C GLU A 271 17.73 7.33 -4.18
N LYS A 272 17.77 8.11 -5.27
CA LYS A 272 18.65 9.28 -5.36
C LYS A 272 18.35 10.33 -4.29
N TYR A 273 17.14 10.34 -3.74
CA TYR A 273 16.75 11.23 -2.64
C TYR A 273 17.10 10.67 -1.26
N LEU A 274 17.54 9.41 -1.17
CA LEU A 274 17.74 8.71 0.10
C LEU A 274 19.22 8.56 0.48
N LYS A 275 20.12 8.59 -0.52
CA LYS A 275 21.52 8.18 -0.39
C LYS A 275 22.49 9.34 -0.52
N ASN A 276 23.69 9.17 0.02
CA ASN A 276 24.82 10.09 -0.17
C ASN A 276 24.50 11.56 0.18
N PHE A 277 23.70 11.78 1.22
CA PHE A 277 23.30 13.11 1.68
C PHE A 277 24.48 14.08 1.86
N ASP A 278 25.60 13.60 2.38
CA ASP A 278 26.80 14.42 2.62
C ASP A 278 27.51 14.87 1.34
N LYS A 279 27.18 14.26 0.19
CA LYS A 279 27.76 14.57 -1.13
C LYS A 279 26.74 15.25 -2.05
N MET A 280 25.50 15.45 -1.60
CA MET A 280 24.48 16.12 -2.38
C MET A 280 24.83 17.59 -2.59
N THR A 281 24.39 18.14 -3.72
CA THR A 281 24.33 19.60 -3.84
C THR A 281 23.29 20.14 -2.87
N THR A 282 23.40 21.40 -2.46
CA THR A 282 22.37 22.04 -1.62
C THR A 282 20.98 21.92 -2.24
N TRP A 283 20.87 22.01 -3.57
CA TRP A 283 19.61 21.84 -4.29
C TRP A 283 19.04 20.43 -4.17
N ASP A 284 19.87 19.40 -4.33
CA ASP A 284 19.43 18.01 -4.21
C ASP A 284 19.08 17.66 -2.77
N TYR A 285 19.83 18.18 -1.80
CA TYR A 285 19.53 18.03 -0.37
C TYR A 285 18.14 18.61 -0.04
N LEU A 286 17.90 19.88 -0.40
CA LEU A 286 16.62 20.55 -0.14
C LEU A 286 15.47 19.85 -0.87
N LYS A 287 15.72 19.35 -2.08
CA LYS A 287 14.72 18.58 -2.81
C LYS A 287 14.37 17.28 -2.09
N SER A 288 15.35 16.56 -1.56
CA SER A 288 15.10 15.34 -0.78
C SER A 288 14.31 15.62 0.50
N VAL A 289 14.62 16.73 1.20
CA VAL A 289 13.86 17.22 2.36
C VAL A 289 12.41 17.55 1.98
N ALA A 290 12.19 18.26 0.87
CA ALA A 290 10.84 18.60 0.41
C ALA A 290 10.03 17.34 0.02
N VAL A 291 10.68 16.38 -0.65
CA VAL A 291 10.07 15.10 -1.05
C VAL A 291 9.58 14.32 0.17
N ILE A 292 10.42 14.14 1.18
CA ILE A 292 10.01 13.40 2.38
C ILE A 292 9.01 14.18 3.23
N SER A 293 9.11 15.52 3.26
CA SER A 293 8.13 16.39 3.93
C SER A 293 6.74 16.26 3.31
N CYS A 294 6.65 16.18 1.98
CA CYS A 294 5.39 15.93 1.27
C CYS A 294 4.81 14.57 1.65
N GLY A 295 5.62 13.51 1.62
CA GLY A 295 5.14 12.16 1.97
C GLY A 295 4.70 12.02 3.43
N ILE A 296 5.41 12.68 4.35
CA ILE A 296 5.03 12.76 5.76
C ILE A 296 3.74 13.58 5.93
N ALA A 297 3.58 14.69 5.22
CA ALA A 297 2.34 15.46 5.25
C ALA A 297 1.14 14.61 4.79
N HIS A 298 1.26 13.88 3.67
CA HIS A 298 0.23 12.91 3.26
C HIS A 298 -0.09 11.89 4.37
N THR A 299 0.93 11.40 5.07
CA THR A 299 0.77 10.41 6.16
C THR A 299 0.02 10.99 7.36
N TRP A 300 0.30 12.23 7.76
CA TRP A 300 -0.40 12.88 8.88
C TRP A 300 -1.82 13.31 8.53
N LEU A 301 -2.06 13.60 7.25
CA LEU A 301 -3.34 14.09 6.76
C LEU A 301 -4.26 12.97 6.27
N SER A 302 -3.76 11.74 6.09
CA SER A 302 -4.53 10.61 5.53
C SER A 302 -5.80 10.31 6.31
N ASP A 303 -5.77 10.48 7.63
CA ASP A 303 -6.92 10.20 8.50
C ASP A 303 -7.97 11.32 8.43
N PHE A 304 -7.59 12.52 7.99
CA PHE A 304 -8.42 13.74 8.02
C PHE A 304 -8.92 14.16 6.65
N VAL A 305 -8.18 13.82 5.59
CA VAL A 305 -8.49 14.23 4.21
C VAL A 305 -8.72 12.97 3.38
N ASN A 306 -9.97 12.55 3.32
CA ASN A 306 -10.44 11.54 2.38
C ASN A 306 -11.31 12.22 1.32
N ILE A 307 -11.31 11.68 0.10
CA ILE A 307 -12.11 12.21 -1.00
C ILE A 307 -13.40 11.41 -1.16
N ASP A 308 -14.52 12.08 -1.37
CA ASP A 308 -15.79 11.39 -1.65
C ASP A 308 -15.83 10.89 -3.09
N SER A 309 -15.14 11.62 -3.99
CA SER A 309 -15.05 11.33 -5.41
C SER A 309 -13.70 11.75 -5.98
N TRP A 310 -13.29 11.12 -7.09
CA TRP A 310 -12.07 11.47 -7.82
C TRP A 310 -12.04 12.92 -8.33
N ASN A 311 -13.21 13.56 -8.46
CA ASN A 311 -13.30 14.99 -8.77
C ASN A 311 -12.65 15.88 -7.69
N GLU A 312 -12.48 15.38 -6.47
CA GLU A 312 -11.91 16.08 -5.32
C GLU A 312 -10.46 15.67 -5.05
N PHE A 313 -9.88 14.79 -5.87
CA PHE A 313 -8.50 14.30 -5.69
C PHE A 313 -7.47 15.45 -5.58
N TRP A 314 -7.68 16.51 -6.37
CA TRP A 314 -6.83 17.71 -6.33
C TRP A 314 -6.73 18.34 -4.93
N PHE A 315 -7.79 18.24 -4.11
CA PHE A 315 -7.82 18.82 -2.77
C PHE A 315 -6.88 18.07 -1.84
N ASN A 316 -6.87 16.73 -1.91
CA ASN A 316 -5.95 15.91 -1.12
C ASN A 316 -4.48 16.27 -1.44
N GLU A 317 -4.13 16.28 -2.74
CA GLU A 317 -2.79 16.63 -3.21
C GLU A 317 -2.38 18.06 -2.86
N ALA A 318 -3.29 19.03 -3.02
CA ALA A 318 -3.01 20.43 -2.74
C ALA A 318 -2.76 20.68 -1.24
N VAL A 319 -3.56 20.05 -0.37
CA VAL A 319 -3.40 20.18 1.08
C VAL A 319 -2.09 19.54 1.52
N ALA A 320 -1.80 18.31 1.08
CA ALA A 320 -0.55 17.64 1.43
C ALA A 320 0.69 18.37 0.91
N SER A 321 0.65 18.89 -0.32
CA SER A 321 1.74 19.70 -0.89
C SER A 321 1.97 20.98 -0.09
N PHE A 322 0.90 21.67 0.31
CA PHE A 322 0.99 22.90 1.09
C PHE A 322 1.60 22.66 2.48
N PHE A 323 1.15 21.61 3.18
CA PHE A 323 1.68 21.26 4.49
C PHE A 323 3.10 20.66 4.42
N GLY A 324 3.42 19.92 3.36
CA GLY A 324 4.78 19.44 3.09
C GLY A 324 5.77 20.58 2.88
N GLU A 325 5.38 21.62 2.14
CA GLU A 325 6.18 22.84 1.97
C GLU A 325 6.42 23.58 3.30
N ILE A 326 5.41 23.63 4.18
CA ILE A 326 5.55 24.20 5.53
C ILE A 326 6.58 23.40 6.34
N LEU A 327 6.48 22.08 6.35
CA LEU A 327 7.41 21.20 7.06
C LEU A 327 8.84 21.37 6.56
N SER A 328 9.05 21.40 5.25
CA SER A 328 10.37 21.62 4.64
C SER A 328 10.99 22.92 5.14
N LYS A 329 10.23 24.02 5.10
CA LYS A 329 10.70 25.34 5.54
C LYS A 329 10.99 25.42 7.04
N LEU A 330 10.19 24.74 7.86
CA LEU A 330 10.44 24.66 9.31
C LEU A 330 11.74 23.91 9.58
N TYR A 331 11.94 22.77 8.92
CA TYR A 331 13.17 21.99 9.03
C TYR A 331 14.41 22.80 8.62
N GLU A 332 14.36 23.47 7.47
CA GLU A 332 15.45 24.33 6.99
C GLU A 332 15.81 25.41 8.01
N LYS A 333 14.80 26.11 8.55
CA LYS A 333 15.01 27.17 9.54
C LYS A 333 15.67 26.65 10.82
N ASP A 334 15.26 25.47 11.29
CA ASP A 334 15.83 24.87 12.49
C ASP A 334 17.29 24.45 12.26
N CYS A 335 17.63 23.88 11.09
CA CYS A 335 19.02 23.59 10.71
C CYS A 335 19.91 24.84 10.76
N TYR A 336 19.45 25.96 10.17
CA TYR A 336 20.18 27.22 10.21
C TYR A 336 20.33 27.78 11.64
N SER A 337 19.34 27.58 12.51
CA SER A 337 19.37 28.07 13.89
C SER A 337 20.38 27.33 14.80
N VAL A 338 20.68 26.06 14.48
CA VAL A 338 21.61 25.21 15.24
C VAL A 338 23.03 25.26 14.65
N GLY A 339 23.28 26.04 13.61
CA GLY A 339 24.61 26.19 12.99
C GLY A 339 25.05 24.97 12.17
N LEU A 340 24.12 24.11 11.78
CA LEU A 340 24.36 23.10 10.76
C LEU A 340 24.43 23.83 9.41
N ASN A 341 25.63 23.94 8.84
CA ASN A 341 25.78 24.42 7.47
C ASN A 341 25.21 23.33 6.54
N LEU A 342 24.07 23.64 5.91
CA LEU A 342 23.41 22.83 4.87
C LEU A 342 24.31 22.64 3.64
#